data_AF-A0A9E5LQI1-F1
#
_entry.id   AF-A0A9E5LQI1-F1
#
_cell.length_a   1.000
_cell.length_b   1.000
_cell.length_c   1.000
_cell.angle_alpha   90.00
_cell.angle_beta   90.00
_cell.angle_gamma   90.00
#
_symmetry.space_group_name_H-M   'P 1'
#
loop_
_entity.id
_entity.type
_entity.pdbx_description
1 polymer ?
#
loop_
_entity_poly.entity_id
_entity_poly.type
_entity_poly.pdbx_seq_one_letter_code
_entity_poly.pdbx_strand_id
1 'polypeptide(L)'
;ITAIISIFGVNASMILFGWLQEKYETPGNGGYLPYIFGCITGIIPWLALIFYVFAIGGPSETNAPAFVYVIVLTIFLFFNSFALVQLLQYKKVGKWSDYLRGEATYITLSLVAKSALAWQIFANTLIPPA
;
A
#
# COMPACT_ATOMS: atom_id res chain seq x y z
N ILE A 1 -13.63 15.75 5.76
CA ILE A 1 -12.40 16.30 5.13
C ILE A 1 -11.13 15.98 5.93
N THR A 2 -11.10 16.24 7.25
CA THR A 2 -9.94 15.98 8.11
C THR A 2 -9.39 14.56 7.99
N ALA A 3 -10.26 13.54 8.05
CA ALA A 3 -9.85 12.14 7.90
C ALA A 3 -9.11 11.85 6.58
N ILE A 4 -9.58 12.41 5.45
CA ILE A 4 -8.95 12.22 4.14
C ILE A 4 -7.56 12.89 4.10
N ILE A 5 -7.44 14.11 4.65
CA ILE A 5 -6.15 14.82 4.75
C ILE A 5 -5.17 14.03 5.62
N SER A 6 -5.62 13.50 6.77
CA SER A 6 -4.79 12.68 7.66
C SER A 6 -4.35 11.38 6.99
N ILE A 7 -5.24 10.70 6.26
CA ILE A 7 -4.91 9.48 5.49
C ILE A 7 -3.87 9.79 4.42
N PHE A 8 -4.04 10.90 3.69
CA PHE A 8 -3.07 11.34 2.69
C PHE A 8 -1.70 11.62 3.33
N GLY A 9 -1.69 12.38 4.43
CA GLY A 9 -0.47 12.72 5.16
C GLY A 9 0.28 11.50 5.68
N VAL A 10 -0.41 10.57 6.36
CA VAL A 10 0.23 9.37 6.93
C VAL A 10 0.72 8.41 5.83
N ASN A 11 -0.01 8.31 4.71
CA ASN A 11 0.43 7.53 3.56
C ASN A 11 1.67 8.16 2.90
N ALA A 12 1.75 9.49 2.82
CA ALA A 12 2.96 10.18 2.37
C ALA A 12 4.13 9.94 3.34
N SER A 13 3.89 9.97 4.66
CA SER A 13 4.92 9.66 5.67
C SER A 13 5.52 8.28 5.48
N MET A 14 4.71 7.26 5.16
CA MET A 14 5.22 5.92 4.84
C MET A 14 6.24 5.94 3.70
N ILE A 15 5.94 6.68 2.62
CA ILE A 15 6.84 6.79 1.46
C ILE A 15 8.12 7.52 1.85
N LEU A 16 8.03 8.60 2.64
CA LEU A 16 9.19 9.32 3.14
C LEU A 16 10.08 8.43 4.01
N PHE A 17 9.50 7.53 4.82
CA PHE A 17 10.27 6.57 5.59
C PHE A 17 11.00 5.53 4.72
N GLY A 18 10.39 5.08 3.62
CA GLY A 18 11.09 4.27 2.61
C GLY A 18 12.26 5.03 1.98
N TRP A 19 12.07 6.30 1.65
CA TRP A 19 13.17 7.13 1.16
C TRP A 19 14.29 7.33 2.21
N LEU A 20 13.94 7.52 3.49
CA LEU A 20 14.92 7.60 4.58
C LEU A 20 15.70 6.30 4.74
N GLN A 21 15.04 5.14 4.58
CA GLN A 21 15.71 3.84 4.54
C GLN A 21 16.79 3.84 3.45
N GLU A 22 16.46 4.30 2.24
CA GLU A 22 17.40 4.38 1.11
C GLU A 22 18.52 5.40 1.26
N LYS A 23 18.25 6.50 1.93
CA LYS A 23 19.25 7.55 2.10
C LYS A 23 20.27 7.23 3.18
N TYR A 24 19.85 6.59 4.27
CA TYR A 24 20.66 6.47 5.48
C TYR A 24 21.14 5.05 5.77
N GLU A 25 20.48 4.03 5.24
CA GLU A 25 20.85 2.64 5.44
C GLU A 25 21.47 2.05 4.16
N THR A 26 22.34 1.05 4.34
CA THR A 26 22.93 0.31 3.22
C THR A 26 22.45 -1.14 3.24
N PRO A 27 22.06 -1.73 2.10
CA PRO A 27 21.60 -3.12 2.07
C PRO A 27 22.60 -4.09 2.74
N GLY A 28 22.12 -4.85 3.72
CA GLY A 28 22.90 -5.79 4.53
C GLY A 28 23.53 -5.22 5.81
N ASN A 29 23.43 -3.92 6.10
CA ASN A 29 23.98 -3.34 7.33
C ASN A 29 23.16 -3.61 8.61
N GLY A 30 21.94 -4.14 8.46
CA GLY A 30 21.05 -4.48 9.56
C GLY A 30 20.17 -3.33 10.08
N GLY A 31 20.26 -2.13 9.50
CA GLY A 31 19.38 -1.02 9.84
C GLY A 31 18.02 -1.15 9.16
N TYR A 32 16.95 -1.22 9.96
CA TYR A 32 15.56 -1.32 9.48
C TYR A 32 14.61 -0.34 10.16
N LEU A 33 15.14 0.59 10.95
CA LEU A 33 14.30 1.48 11.75
C LEU A 33 13.39 2.36 10.87
N PRO A 34 13.88 2.99 9.78
CA PRO A 34 13.00 3.70 8.86
C PRO A 34 11.95 2.79 8.22
N TYR A 35 12.33 1.58 7.77
CA TYR A 35 11.38 0.59 7.25
C TYR A 35 10.25 0.25 8.23
N ILE A 36 10.57 0.05 9.52
CA ILE A 36 9.59 -0.25 10.57
C ILE A 36 8.64 0.93 10.76
N PHE A 37 9.15 2.17 10.80
CA PHE A 37 8.30 3.36 10.89
C PHE A 37 7.41 3.54 9.65
N GLY A 38 7.92 3.20 8.48
CA GLY A 38 7.14 3.09 7.25
C GLY A 38 5.98 2.09 7.43
N CYS A 39 6.23 0.89 7.95
CA CYS A 39 5.19 -0.11 8.18
C CYS A 39 4.13 0.35 9.21
N ILE A 40 4.55 0.99 10.30
CA ILE A 40 3.65 1.53 11.33
C ILE A 40 2.73 2.60 10.73
N THR A 41 3.28 3.54 9.95
CA THR A 41 2.46 4.58 9.31
C THR A 41 1.59 4.01 8.19
N GLY A 42 2.13 3.08 7.41
CA GLY A 42 1.47 2.44 6.27
C GLY A 42 0.26 1.60 6.65
N ILE A 43 0.21 1.00 7.86
CA ILE A 43 -0.93 0.17 8.28
C ILE A 43 -2.13 0.99 8.79
N ILE A 44 -1.93 2.23 9.22
CA ILE A 44 -2.99 3.07 9.83
C ILE A 44 -4.18 3.28 8.89
N PRO A 45 -4.00 3.66 7.60
CA PRO A 45 -5.13 3.80 6.68
C PRO A 45 -5.95 2.51 6.53
N TRP A 46 -5.30 1.35 6.53
CA TRP A 46 -5.97 0.05 6.39
C TRP A 46 -6.80 -0.29 7.61
N LEU A 47 -6.27 -0.04 8.82
CA LEU A 47 -7.01 -0.22 10.06
C LEU A 47 -8.25 0.67 10.08
N ALA A 48 -8.12 1.94 9.71
CA ALA A 48 -9.27 2.84 9.61
C ALA A 48 -10.31 2.32 8.61
N LEU A 49 -9.86 1.84 7.45
CA LEU A 49 -10.73 1.36 6.37
C LEU A 49 -11.54 0.12 6.78
N ILE A 50 -10.98 -0.78 7.59
CA ILE A 50 -11.68 -1.97 8.11
C ILE A 50 -12.97 -1.58 8.88
N PHE A 51 -12.93 -0.54 9.71
CA PHE A 51 -14.11 -0.10 10.45
C PHE A 51 -15.25 0.34 9.52
N TYR A 52 -14.91 1.03 8.42
CA TYR A 52 -15.89 1.50 7.44
C TYR A 52 -16.43 0.37 6.56
N VAL A 53 -15.55 -0.49 6.03
CA VAL A 53 -15.95 -1.55 5.09
C VAL A 53 -16.78 -2.65 5.75
N PHE A 54 -16.54 -2.93 7.03
CA PHE A 54 -17.31 -3.90 7.79
C PHE A 54 -18.39 -3.28 8.68
N ALA A 55 -18.63 -1.96 8.57
CA ALA A 55 -19.59 -1.22 9.39
C ALA A 55 -19.47 -1.52 10.90
N ILE A 56 -18.24 -1.68 11.40
CA ILE A 56 -17.98 -2.06 12.80
C ILE A 56 -18.44 -0.93 13.72
N GLY A 57 -19.42 -1.22 14.58
CA GLY A 57 -20.05 -0.23 15.46
C GLY A 57 -21.08 0.68 14.77
N GLY A 58 -21.44 0.39 13.52
CA GLY A 58 -22.51 1.06 12.77
C GLY A 58 -23.79 0.21 12.66
N PRO A 59 -24.82 0.73 11.95
CA PRO A 59 -26.06 -0.01 11.70
C PRO A 59 -25.81 -1.30 10.91
N SER A 60 -26.52 -2.38 11.24
CA SER A 60 -26.31 -3.71 10.66
C SER A 60 -26.67 -3.84 9.17
N GLU A 61 -27.28 -2.83 8.57
CA GLU A 61 -27.74 -2.86 7.17
C GLU A 61 -26.86 -2.06 6.18
N THR A 62 -25.79 -1.43 6.65
CA THR A 62 -24.88 -0.65 5.79
C THR A 62 -23.70 -1.47 5.28
N ASN A 63 -23.98 -2.57 4.56
CA ASN A 63 -22.92 -3.36 3.94
C ASN A 63 -22.36 -2.64 2.69
N ALA A 64 -21.04 -2.68 2.52
CA ALA A 64 -20.43 -2.15 1.31
C ALA A 64 -20.80 -3.03 0.10
N PRO A 65 -20.82 -2.47 -1.13
CA PRO A 65 -20.94 -3.29 -2.32
C PRO A 65 -19.79 -4.30 -2.45
N ALA A 66 -20.07 -5.49 -3.00
CA ALA A 66 -19.08 -6.57 -3.12
C ALA A 66 -17.77 -6.13 -3.80
N PHE A 67 -17.84 -5.28 -4.83
CA PHE A 67 -16.67 -4.79 -5.54
C PHE A 67 -15.71 -3.96 -4.66
N VAL A 68 -16.22 -3.31 -3.60
CA VAL A 68 -15.40 -2.53 -2.66
C VAL A 68 -14.48 -3.46 -1.88
N TYR A 69 -14.96 -4.60 -1.41
CA TYR A 69 -14.13 -5.60 -0.72
C TYR A 69 -13.02 -6.12 -1.63
N VAL A 70 -13.34 -6.35 -2.92
CA VAL A 70 -12.35 -6.79 -3.93
C VAL A 70 -11.28 -5.73 -4.16
N ILE A 71 -11.67 -4.46 -4.30
CA ILE A 71 -10.72 -3.34 -4.44
C ILE A 71 -9.78 -3.28 -3.22
N VAL A 72 -10.36 -3.30 -2.02
CA VAL A 72 -9.60 -3.19 -0.77
C VAL A 72 -8.61 -4.32 -0.64
N LEU A 73 -9.03 -5.58 -0.86
CA LEU A 73 -8.15 -6.73 -0.80
C LEU A 73 -7.04 -6.64 -1.85
N THR A 74 -7.38 -6.29 -3.09
CA THR A 74 -6.42 -6.21 -4.20
C THR A 74 -5.34 -5.17 -3.93
N ILE A 75 -5.73 -3.95 -3.55
CA ILE A 75 -4.77 -2.88 -3.26
C ILE A 75 -3.98 -3.17 -1.99
N PHE A 76 -4.57 -3.81 -0.98
CA PHE A 76 -3.85 -4.22 0.22
C PHE A 76 -2.71 -5.18 -0.12
N LEU A 77 -2.96 -6.17 -0.97
CA LEU A 77 -1.92 -7.11 -1.42
C LEU A 77 -0.81 -6.42 -2.20
N PHE A 78 -1.15 -5.50 -3.11
CA PHE A 78 -0.13 -4.72 -3.82
C PHE A 78 0.67 -3.84 -2.86
N PHE A 79 0.02 -3.17 -1.92
CA PHE A 79 0.66 -2.31 -0.94
C PHE A 79 1.69 -3.06 -0.08
N ASN A 80 1.33 -4.25 0.41
CA ASN A 80 2.27 -5.12 1.11
C ASN A 80 3.40 -5.63 0.21
N SER A 81 3.14 -5.81 -1.08
CA SER A 81 4.18 -6.21 -2.05
C SER A 81 5.25 -5.14 -2.22
N PHE A 82 4.89 -3.85 -2.18
CA PHE A 82 5.88 -2.75 -2.17
C PHE A 82 6.79 -2.82 -0.94
N ALA A 83 6.21 -3.02 0.25
CA ALA A 83 6.99 -3.17 1.48
C ALA A 83 7.91 -4.42 1.42
N LEU A 84 7.40 -5.53 0.88
CA LEU A 84 8.16 -6.76 0.71
C LEU A 84 9.39 -6.57 -0.20
N VAL A 85 9.26 -5.82 -1.30
CA VAL A 85 10.40 -5.52 -2.19
C VAL A 85 11.51 -4.81 -1.43
N GLN A 86 11.17 -3.75 -0.67
CA GLN A 86 12.14 -3.02 0.15
C GLN A 86 12.82 -3.96 1.15
N LEU A 87 12.04 -4.79 1.84
CA LEU A 87 12.57 -5.72 2.83
C LEU A 87 13.56 -6.72 2.20
N LEU A 88 13.21 -7.31 1.06
CA LEU A 88 14.05 -8.29 0.37
C LEU A 88 15.33 -7.66 -0.19
N GLN A 89 15.24 -6.43 -0.70
CA GLN A 89 16.38 -5.67 -1.20
C GLN A 89 17.37 -5.34 -0.07
N TYR A 90 16.87 -4.86 1.07
CA TYR A 90 17.71 -4.54 2.24
C TYR A 90 18.29 -5.78 2.92
N LYS A 91 17.58 -6.91 2.88
CA LYS A 91 18.09 -8.20 3.35
C LYS A 91 19.02 -8.90 2.35
N LYS A 92 19.17 -8.39 1.12
CA LYS A 92 19.93 -9.01 0.02
C LYS A 92 19.57 -10.49 -0.21
N VAL A 93 18.28 -10.82 -0.19
CA VAL A 93 17.84 -12.23 -0.31
C VAL A 93 17.94 -12.69 -1.77
N GLY A 94 18.85 -13.62 -2.06
CA GLY A 94 18.97 -14.23 -3.39
C GLY A 94 19.13 -13.19 -4.50
N LYS A 95 18.25 -13.21 -5.50
CA LYS A 95 18.30 -12.28 -6.65
C LYS A 95 18.05 -10.81 -6.26
N TRP A 96 17.52 -10.53 -5.07
CA TRP A 96 17.27 -9.18 -4.56
C TRP A 96 18.52 -8.48 -4.02
N SER A 97 19.68 -9.13 -4.09
CA SER A 97 20.97 -8.47 -3.85
C SER A 97 21.33 -7.44 -4.94
N ASP A 98 20.75 -7.59 -6.13
CA ASP A 98 20.86 -6.63 -7.23
C ASP A 98 19.77 -5.55 -7.11
N TYR A 99 20.20 -4.29 -6.94
CA TYR A 99 19.33 -3.13 -6.83
C TYR A 99 18.41 -2.96 -8.05
N LEU A 100 18.93 -3.23 -9.26
CA LEU A 100 18.16 -3.04 -10.50
C LEU A 100 16.95 -3.98 -10.58
N ARG A 101 17.02 -5.15 -9.94
CA ARG A 101 15.88 -6.05 -9.81
C ARG A 101 14.78 -5.45 -8.92
N GLY A 102 15.17 -4.82 -7.81
CA GLY A 102 14.25 -4.09 -6.94
C GLY A 102 13.53 -2.98 -7.70
N GLU A 103 14.29 -2.15 -8.40
CA GLU A 103 13.79 -1.04 -9.21
C GLU A 103 12.81 -1.50 -10.30
N ALA A 104 13.18 -2.51 -11.09
CA ALA A 104 12.30 -3.06 -12.12
C ALA A 104 10.99 -3.64 -11.53
N THR A 105 11.07 -4.21 -10.33
CA THR A 105 9.88 -4.72 -9.63
C THR A 105 8.99 -3.57 -9.16
N TYR A 106 9.55 -2.48 -8.61
CA TYR A 106 8.76 -1.32 -8.22
C TYR A 106 8.02 -0.68 -9.38
N ILE A 107 8.68 -0.53 -10.54
CA ILE A 107 8.05 -0.02 -11.75
C ILE A 107 6.88 -0.91 -12.17
N THR A 108 7.09 -2.23 -12.18
CA THR A 108 6.06 -3.22 -12.55
C THR A 108 4.89 -3.20 -11.58
N LEU A 109 5.15 -3.24 -10.27
CA LEU A 109 4.11 -3.16 -9.24
C LEU A 109 3.33 -1.85 -9.32
N SER A 110 4.00 -0.74 -9.60
CA SER A 110 3.38 0.57 -9.76
C SER A 110 2.39 0.59 -10.92
N LEU A 111 2.80 0.06 -12.07
CA LEU A 111 1.94 -0.04 -13.25
C LEU A 111 0.73 -0.93 -12.94
N VAL A 112 0.97 -2.16 -12.47
CA VAL A 112 -0.10 -3.14 -12.25
C VAL A 112 -1.08 -2.68 -11.16
N ALA A 113 -0.60 -2.19 -10.02
CA ALA A 113 -1.47 -1.77 -8.92
C ALA A 113 -2.35 -0.57 -9.31
N LYS A 114 -1.78 0.43 -10.01
CA LYS A 114 -2.53 1.60 -10.47
C LYS A 114 -3.55 1.22 -11.54
N SER A 115 -3.18 0.40 -12.52
CA SER A 115 -4.10 -0.08 -13.55
C SER A 115 -5.22 -0.92 -12.94
N ALA A 116 -4.92 -1.82 -12.01
CA ALA A 116 -5.91 -2.64 -11.33
C ALA A 116 -6.91 -1.78 -10.55
N LEU A 117 -6.44 -0.77 -9.81
CA LEU A 117 -7.33 0.17 -9.10
C LEU A 117 -8.22 0.94 -10.06
N ALA A 118 -7.62 1.51 -11.11
CA ALA A 118 -8.32 2.34 -12.08
C ALA A 118 -9.46 1.57 -12.76
N TRP A 119 -9.18 0.36 -13.25
CA TRP A 119 -10.19 -0.45 -13.94
C TRP A 119 -11.27 -0.99 -13.00
N GLN A 120 -10.92 -1.38 -11.77
CA GLN A 120 -11.92 -1.83 -10.79
C GLN A 120 -12.89 -0.71 -10.41
N ILE A 121 -12.41 0.52 -10.22
CA ILE A 121 -13.28 1.68 -9.97
C ILE A 121 -14.11 1.97 -11.22
N PHE A 122 -13.47 2.06 -12.39
CA PHE A 122 -14.14 2.42 -13.63
C PHE A 122 -15.34 1.50 -13.94
N ALA A 123 -15.10 0.18 -13.91
CA ALA A 123 -16.12 -0.81 -14.26
C ALA A 123 -17.33 -0.81 -13.33
N ASN A 124 -17.18 -0.36 -12.08
CA ASN A 124 -18.23 -0.45 -11.06
C ASN A 124 -18.90 0.89 -10.75
N THR A 125 -18.24 2.02 -11.01
CA THR A 125 -18.75 3.35 -10.59
C THR A 125 -18.72 4.42 -11.67
N LEU A 126 -18.00 4.23 -12.78
CA LEU A 126 -17.82 5.27 -13.82
C LEU A 126 -18.45 4.92 -15.17
N ILE A 127 -18.94 3.70 -15.37
CA ILE A 127 -19.74 3.37 -16.55
C ILE A 127 -21.11 4.07 -16.40
N PRO A 128 -21.50 4.95 -17.34
CA PRO A 128 -22.82 5.57 -17.31
C PRO A 128 -23.92 4.52 -17.52
N PRO A 129 -25.10 4.69 -16.90
CA PRO A 129 -26.25 3.85 -17.21
C PRO A 129 -26.60 3.98 -18.70
N ALA A 130 -26.96 2.85 -19.31
CA ALA A 130 -27.41 2.78 -20.71
C ALA A 130 -28.75 3.48 -20.92
#